data_AF-A0A938C4N9-F1
#
_entry.id   AF-A0A938C4N9-F1
#
_cell.length_a   1.000
_cell.length_b   1.000
_cell.length_c   1.000
_cell.angle_alpha   90.00
_cell.angle_beta   90.00
_cell.angle_gamma   90.00
#
_symmetry.space_group_name_H-M   'P 1'
#
loop_
_entity.id
_entity.type
_entity.pdbx_description
1 polymer ?
#
loop_
_entity_poly.entity_id
_entity_poly.type
_entity_poly.pdbx_seq_one_letter_code
_entity_poly.pdbx_strand_id
1 'polypeptide(L)'
;MSPSETERLKRLSEELRCLVCQNQTLADSNAELAVDLKKQLELLLAQGQTDAQIRDYMVARYGDFVLYRPPVQRNTWLLWFGPFAMLMGGALIWWLVQRRNRLAEAASAPRQPAPTNAGSEPARAEVESVARARALLDR
;
A
#
# COMPACT_ATOMS: atom_id res chain seq x y z
N MET A 1 7.09 36.95 -27.57
CA MET A 1 7.04 35.52 -27.22
C MET A 1 8.08 34.78 -28.04
N SER A 2 9.07 34.20 -27.39
CA SER A 2 10.07 33.33 -28.00
C SER A 2 9.50 31.92 -28.27
N PRO A 3 10.10 31.11 -29.15
CA PRO A 3 9.61 29.75 -29.44
C PRO A 3 9.54 28.84 -28.19
N SER A 4 10.46 29.02 -27.25
CA SER A 4 10.48 28.25 -25.99
C SER A 4 9.34 28.66 -25.04
N GLU A 5 8.95 29.93 -25.03
CA GLU A 5 7.81 30.42 -24.22
C GLU A 5 6.48 29.90 -24.76
N THR A 6 6.31 29.81 -26.08
CA THR A 6 5.10 29.23 -26.69
C THR A 6 4.92 27.77 -26.31
N GLU A 7 6.01 26.98 -26.30
CA GLU A 7 5.98 25.58 -25.85
C GLU A 7 5.65 25.46 -24.35
N ARG A 8 6.13 26.39 -23.52
CA ARG A 8 5.78 26.45 -22.10
C ARG A 8 4.32 26.84 -21.89
N LEU A 9 3.83 27.84 -22.62
CA LEU A 9 2.42 28.25 -22.59
C LEU A 9 1.50 27.08 -22.93
N LYS A 10 1.83 26.36 -24.00
CA LYS A 10 1.05 25.19 -24.44
C LYS A 10 0.99 24.13 -23.34
N ARG A 11 2.14 23.74 -22.78
CA ARG A 11 2.21 22.78 -21.67
C ARG A 11 1.42 23.22 -20.44
N LEU A 12 1.58 24.47 -20.01
CA LEU A 12 0.83 25.02 -18.87
C LEU A 12 -0.68 25.03 -19.14
N SER A 13 -1.10 25.33 -20.37
CA SER A 13 -2.50 25.35 -20.75
C SER A 13 -3.14 23.96 -20.78
N GLU A 14 -2.37 22.90 -21.04
CA GLU A 14 -2.82 21.50 -20.98
C GLU A 14 -2.90 20.99 -19.52
N GLU A 15 -2.05 21.51 -18.63
CA GLU A 15 -2.05 21.13 -17.22
C GLU A 15 -3.12 21.84 -16.37
N LEU A 16 -3.68 22.95 -16.87
CA LEU A 16 -4.69 23.74 -16.20
C LEU A 16 -6.08 23.46 -16.77
N ARG A 17 -7.10 23.38 -15.91
CA ARG A 17 -8.50 23.11 -16.27
C ARG A 17 -9.26 24.42 -16.50
N CYS A 18 -10.22 24.40 -17.40
CA CYS A 18 -11.24 25.44 -17.47
C CYS A 18 -12.26 25.24 -16.33
N LEU A 19 -12.34 26.19 -15.40
CA LEU A 19 -13.21 26.13 -14.22
C LEU A 19 -14.71 26.22 -14.55
N VAL A 20 -15.06 26.75 -15.71
CA VAL A 20 -16.44 26.96 -16.16
C VAL A 20 -16.88 25.95 -17.23
N CYS A 21 -15.98 25.06 -17.64
CA CYS A 21 -16.21 24.10 -18.72
C CYS A 21 -16.34 22.69 -18.18
N GLN A 22 -17.04 21.82 -18.91
CA GLN A 22 -17.19 20.42 -18.53
C GLN A 22 -15.93 19.61 -18.87
N ASN A 23 -15.06 19.42 -17.87
CA ASN A 23 -13.87 18.54 -17.95
C ASN A 23 -12.93 18.84 -19.13
N GLN A 24 -12.66 20.13 -19.38
CA GLN A 24 -11.77 20.59 -20.45
C GLN A 24 -10.54 21.30 -19.86
N THR A 25 -9.43 21.23 -20.58
CA THR A 25 -8.23 22.01 -20.27
C THR A 25 -8.41 23.47 -20.71
N LEU A 26 -7.52 24.36 -20.25
CA LEU A 26 -7.45 25.70 -20.83
C LEU A 26 -7.09 25.61 -22.30
N ALA A 27 -6.13 24.75 -22.68
CA ALA A 27 -5.69 24.59 -24.07
C ALA A 27 -6.88 24.34 -25.02
N ASP A 28 -7.77 23.42 -24.67
CA ASP A 28 -8.88 22.97 -25.52
C ASP A 28 -10.13 23.85 -25.48
N SER A 29 -10.25 24.70 -24.45
CA SER A 29 -11.43 25.54 -24.26
C SER A 29 -11.31 26.94 -24.88
N ASN A 30 -12.45 27.41 -25.40
CA ASN A 30 -12.66 28.76 -25.91
C ASN A 30 -13.62 29.58 -25.04
N ALA A 31 -13.89 29.17 -23.79
CA ALA A 31 -14.66 29.98 -22.87
C ALA A 31 -13.94 31.32 -22.58
N GLU A 32 -14.70 32.38 -22.32
CA GLU A 32 -14.16 33.71 -22.03
C GLU A 32 -13.12 33.67 -20.89
N LEU A 33 -13.45 32.95 -19.81
CA LEU A 33 -12.52 32.75 -18.69
C LEU A 33 -11.23 32.02 -19.11
N ALA A 34 -11.33 31.04 -20.02
CA ALA A 34 -10.16 30.29 -20.48
C ALA A 34 -9.23 31.17 -21.32
N VAL A 35 -9.80 32.06 -22.15
CA VAL A 35 -9.04 33.04 -22.93
C VAL A 35 -8.32 34.04 -22.02
N ASP A 36 -8.99 34.51 -20.97
CA ASP A 36 -8.38 35.45 -20.02
C ASP A 36 -7.25 34.79 -19.20
N LEU A 37 -7.43 33.53 -18.79
CA LEU A 37 -6.37 32.76 -18.13
C LEU A 37 -5.16 32.51 -19.05
N LYS A 38 -5.38 32.23 -20.34
CA LYS A 38 -4.29 32.09 -21.33
C LYS A 38 -3.49 33.39 -21.46
N LYS A 39 -4.17 34.54 -21.57
CA LYS A 39 -3.49 35.86 -21.57
C LYS A 39 -2.72 36.09 -20.28
N GLN A 40 -3.27 35.68 -19.14
CA GLN A 40 -2.58 35.78 -17.86
C GLN A 40 -1.29 34.93 -17.82
N LEU A 41 -1.32 33.72 -18.38
CA LEU A 41 -0.14 32.86 -18.52
C LEU A 41 0.92 33.51 -19.42
N GLU A 42 0.52 34.08 -20.56
CA GLU A 42 1.41 34.81 -21.48
C GLU A 42 2.13 35.95 -20.76
N LEU A 43 1.41 36.73 -19.96
CA LEU A 43 1.98 37.82 -19.17
C LEU A 43 3.00 37.32 -18.13
N LEU A 44 2.71 36.24 -17.42
CA LEU A 44 3.63 35.68 -16.42
C LEU A 44 4.88 35.06 -17.05
N LEU A 45 4.74 34.43 -18.21
CA LEU A 45 5.87 33.91 -18.98
C LEU A 45 6.77 35.04 -19.45
N ALA A 46 6.19 36.12 -19.98
CA ALA A 46 6.92 37.31 -20.40
C ALA A 46 7.63 38.03 -19.24
N GLN A 47 7.13 37.87 -18.00
CA GLN A 47 7.79 38.34 -16.77
C GLN A 47 8.96 37.44 -16.32
N GLY A 48 9.23 36.35 -17.04
CA GLY A 48 10.31 35.42 -16.70
C GLY A 48 9.98 34.47 -15.54
N GLN A 49 8.71 34.32 -15.16
CA GLN A 49 8.34 33.39 -14.11
C GLN A 49 8.56 31.93 -14.52
N THR A 50 8.89 31.09 -13.54
CA THR A 50 9.02 29.64 -13.71
C THR A 50 7.67 28.95 -13.71
N ASP A 51 7.58 27.75 -14.27
CA ASP A 51 6.31 26.99 -14.34
C ASP A 51 5.75 26.67 -12.94
N ALA A 52 6.60 26.53 -11.93
CA ALA A 52 6.17 26.35 -10.54
C ALA A 52 5.52 27.62 -9.99
N GLN A 53 6.18 28.77 -10.14
CA GLN A 53 5.63 30.06 -9.71
C GLN A 53 4.31 30.41 -10.40
N ILE A 54 4.21 30.10 -11.70
CA ILE A 54 2.98 30.29 -12.46
C ILE A 54 1.84 29.42 -11.89
N ARG A 55 2.12 28.14 -11.63
CA ARG A 55 1.12 27.23 -11.02
C ARG A 55 0.70 27.72 -9.63
N ASP A 56 1.66 28.13 -8.80
CA ASP A 56 1.39 28.66 -7.47
C ASP A 56 0.55 29.95 -7.54
N TYR A 57 0.83 30.86 -8.48
CA TYR A 57 0.03 32.05 -8.72
C TYR A 57 -1.42 31.70 -9.11
N MET A 58 -1.58 30.74 -10.01
CA MET A 58 -2.91 30.29 -10.45
C MET A 58 -3.68 29.65 -9.29
N VAL A 59 -3.04 28.81 -8.48
CA VAL A 59 -3.67 28.19 -7.31
C VAL A 59 -4.01 29.24 -6.26
N ALA A 60 -3.13 30.21 -5.99
CA ALA A 60 -3.36 31.24 -5.00
C ALA A 60 -4.59 32.11 -5.32
N ARG A 61 -4.91 32.29 -6.61
CA ARG A 61 -6.01 33.16 -7.06
C ARG A 61 -7.28 32.41 -7.45
N TYR A 62 -7.15 31.19 -7.97
CA TYR A 62 -8.25 30.39 -8.52
C TYR A 62 -8.50 29.06 -7.79
N GLY A 63 -7.66 28.71 -6.81
CA GLY A 63 -7.75 27.50 -5.99
C GLY A 63 -7.10 26.27 -6.63
N ASP A 64 -6.99 25.19 -5.85
CA ASP A 64 -6.33 23.94 -6.28
C ASP A 64 -7.04 23.26 -7.47
N PHE A 65 -8.32 23.56 -7.69
CA PHE A 65 -9.13 22.99 -8.78
C PHE A 65 -8.68 23.45 -10.17
N VAL A 66 -7.92 24.55 -10.27
CA VAL A 66 -7.37 25.04 -11.53
C VAL A 66 -6.33 24.08 -12.12
N LEU A 67 -5.63 23.31 -11.27
CA LEU A 67 -4.68 22.30 -11.71
C LEU A 67 -5.42 21.03 -12.09
N TYR A 68 -5.18 20.48 -13.28
CA TYR A 68 -5.77 19.21 -13.75
C TYR A 68 -5.42 18.02 -12.86
N ARG A 69 -4.25 18.06 -12.22
CA ARG A 69 -3.84 17.08 -11.22
C ARG A 69 -3.66 17.76 -9.87
N PRO A 70 -4.49 17.44 -8.87
CA PRO A 70 -4.33 18.03 -7.55
C PRO A 70 -2.97 17.58 -6.98
N PRO A 71 -2.16 18.49 -6.45
CA PRO A 71 -0.87 18.14 -5.86
C PRO A 71 -1.05 17.29 -4.60
N VAL A 72 -0.01 16.53 -4.25
CA VAL A 72 0.05 15.81 -2.97
C VAL A 72 0.35 16.84 -1.89
N GLN A 73 -0.67 17.20 -1.13
CA GLN A 73 -0.59 18.12 0.00
C GLN A 73 -1.13 17.41 1.25
N ARG A 74 -0.93 18.01 2.43
CA ARG A 74 -1.42 17.44 3.71
C ARG A 74 -2.93 17.18 3.69
N ASN A 75 -3.70 18.06 3.06
CA ASN A 75 -5.16 17.92 2.98
C ASN A 75 -5.60 16.81 2.01
N THR A 76 -4.83 16.53 0.95
CA THR A 76 -5.14 15.46 -0.01
C THR A 76 -4.53 14.11 0.38
N TRP A 77 -3.73 14.06 1.45
CA TRP A 77 -2.96 12.87 1.83
C TRP A 77 -3.84 11.65 2.08
N LEU A 78 -4.99 11.84 2.74
CA LEU A 78 -5.94 10.74 2.97
C LEU A 78 -6.51 10.18 1.65
N LEU A 79 -6.73 11.02 0.64
CA LEU A 79 -7.21 10.58 -0.67
C LEU A 79 -6.15 9.72 -1.38
N TRP A 80 -4.88 10.11 -1.27
CA TRP A 80 -3.76 9.42 -1.92
C TRP A 80 -3.36 8.12 -1.20
N PHE A 81 -3.29 8.14 0.14
CA PHE A 81 -2.78 7.04 0.96
C PHE A 81 -3.87 6.17 1.59
N GLY A 82 -5.12 6.64 1.64
CA GLY A 82 -6.25 5.93 2.21
C GLY A 82 -6.44 4.52 1.65
N PRO A 83 -6.43 4.30 0.31
CA PRO A 83 -6.56 2.96 -0.27
C PRO A 83 -5.47 2.00 0.20
N PHE A 84 -4.22 2.46 0.26
CA PHE A 84 -3.09 1.65 0.71
C PHE A 84 -3.17 1.34 2.20
N ALA A 85 -3.52 2.33 3.02
CA ALA A 85 -3.72 2.14 4.45
C ALA A 85 -4.83 1.12 4.74
N MET A 86 -5.92 1.16 3.97
CA MET A 86 -7.02 0.20 4.08
C MET A 86 -6.59 -1.23 3.71
N LEU A 87 -5.86 -1.39 2.61
CA LEU A 87 -5.34 -2.69 2.18
C LEU A 87 -4.35 -3.27 3.20
N MET A 88 -3.43 -2.45 3.71
CA MET A 88 -2.47 -2.86 4.74
C MET A 88 -3.17 -3.25 6.05
N GLY A 89 -4.17 -2.48 6.48
CA GLY A 89 -4.98 -2.81 7.64
C GLY A 89 -5.71 -4.13 7.48
N GLY A 90 -6.36 -4.35 6.33
CA GLY A 90 -7.05 -5.60 6.02
C GLY A 90 -6.11 -6.80 5.96
N ALA A 91 -4.97 -6.67 5.29
CA ALA A 91 -3.95 -7.72 5.21
C ALA A 91 -3.37 -8.07 6.58
N LEU A 92 -3.13 -7.06 7.44
CA LEU A 92 -2.63 -7.26 8.79
C LEU A 92 -3.65 -8.04 9.65
N ILE A 93 -4.93 -7.63 9.61
CA ILE A 93 -6.01 -8.34 10.34
C ILE A 93 -6.11 -9.79 9.86
N TRP A 94 -6.15 -9.99 8.55
CA TRP A 94 -6.18 -11.33 7.94
C TRP A 94 -5.03 -12.20 8.42
N TRP A 95 -3.80 -11.68 8.38
CA TRP A 95 -2.61 -12.39 8.83
C TRP A 95 -2.67 -12.75 10.32
N LEU A 96 -3.12 -11.83 11.18
CA LEU A 96 -3.28 -12.06 12.61
C LEU A 96 -4.30 -13.18 12.89
N VAL A 97 -5.43 -13.19 12.16
CA VAL A 97 -6.46 -14.25 12.28
C VAL A 97 -5.89 -15.60 11.85
N GLN A 98 -5.20 -15.67 10.72
CA GLN A 98 -4.61 -16.92 10.22
C GLN A 98 -3.55 -17.48 11.18
N ARG A 99 -2.74 -16.62 11.80
CA ARG A 99 -1.76 -17.06 12.81
C ARG A 99 -2.45 -17.63 14.05
N ARG A 100 -3.55 -17.02 14.51
CA ARG A 100 -4.33 -17.52 15.65
C ARG A 100 -4.96 -18.88 15.36
N ASN A 101 -5.54 -19.06 14.17
CA ASN A 101 -6.14 -20.32 13.77
C ASN A 101 -5.10 -21.45 13.70
N ARG A 102 -3.91 -21.19 13.15
CA ARG A 102 -2.80 -22.17 13.12
C ARG A 102 -2.31 -22.56 14.51
N LEU A 103 -2.21 -21.61 15.44
CA LEU A 103 -1.81 -21.89 16.82
C LEU A 103 -2.88 -22.70 17.59
N ALA A 104 -4.15 -22.42 17.32
CA ALA A 104 -5.26 -23.20 17.88
C ALA A 104 -5.24 -24.65 17.37
N GLU A 105 -5.03 -24.85 16.06
CA GLU A 105 -4.95 -26.17 15.42
C GLU A 105 -3.72 -26.98 15.89
N ALA A 106 -2.58 -26.32 16.13
CA ALA A 106 -1.40 -26.95 16.72
C ALA A 106 -1.60 -27.34 18.20
N ALA A 107 -2.44 -26.62 18.95
CA ALA A 107 -2.77 -26.92 20.34
C ALA A 107 -3.82 -28.05 20.47
N SER A 108 -4.70 -28.21 19.48
CA SER A 108 -5.70 -29.29 19.41
C SER A 108 -5.25 -30.49 18.56
N ALA A 109 -4.04 -30.45 17.97
CA ALA A 109 -3.41 -31.62 17.36
C ALA A 109 -3.39 -32.78 18.38
N PRO A 110 -3.98 -33.96 18.06
CA PRO A 110 -4.06 -35.05 19.00
C PRO A 110 -2.69 -35.40 19.55
N ARG A 111 -2.54 -35.34 20.88
CA ARG A 111 -1.37 -35.87 21.57
C ARG A 111 -1.34 -37.37 21.28
N GLN A 112 -0.59 -37.77 20.24
CA GLN A 112 -0.25 -39.16 20.05
C GLN A 112 0.41 -39.60 21.37
N PRO A 113 -0.14 -40.62 22.06
CA PRO A 113 0.54 -41.16 23.22
C PRO A 113 1.95 -41.54 22.76
N ALA A 114 2.95 -41.04 23.50
CA ALA A 114 4.34 -41.37 23.26
C ALA A 114 4.45 -42.89 23.03
N PRO A 115 5.27 -43.37 22.07
CA PRO A 115 5.46 -44.80 21.89
C PRO A 115 5.90 -45.36 23.23
N THR A 116 4.96 -46.04 23.91
CA THR A 116 5.29 -46.82 25.11
C THR A 116 6.30 -47.82 24.61
N ASN A 117 7.51 -47.74 25.16
CA ASN A 117 8.63 -48.52 24.68
C ASN A 117 8.23 -50.00 24.63
N ALA A 118 7.96 -50.50 23.43
CA ALA A 118 8.04 -51.90 23.05
C ALA A 118 9.52 -52.30 23.12
N GLY A 119 10.05 -52.29 24.33
CA GLY A 119 11.47 -52.39 24.66
C GLY A 119 11.70 -52.94 26.08
N SER A 120 10.70 -53.59 26.69
CA SER A 120 10.87 -54.33 27.95
C SER A 120 11.08 -55.84 27.74
N GLU A 121 11.32 -56.29 26.51
CA GLU A 121 11.60 -57.70 26.21
C GLU A 121 12.96 -58.22 26.71
N PRO A 122 14.09 -57.48 26.72
CA PRO A 122 15.35 -58.09 27.17
C PRO A 122 15.37 -58.34 28.67
N ALA A 123 14.70 -57.49 29.47
CA ALA A 123 14.69 -57.62 30.93
C ALA A 123 13.83 -58.80 31.43
N ARG A 124 12.76 -59.19 30.71
CA ARG A 124 11.91 -60.32 31.12
C ARG A 124 12.57 -61.67 30.87
N ALA A 125 13.32 -61.81 29.77
CA ALA A 125 14.04 -63.04 29.45
C ALA A 125 15.16 -63.36 30.47
N GLU A 126 15.87 -62.33 30.94
CA GLU A 126 16.94 -62.49 31.93
C GLU A 126 16.38 -62.92 33.29
N VAL A 127 15.29 -62.30 33.75
CA VAL A 127 14.63 -62.64 35.02
C VAL A 127 14.08 -64.07 35.01
N GLU A 128 13.53 -64.55 33.89
CA GLU A 128 13.01 -65.91 33.76
C GLU A 128 14.13 -66.97 33.78
N SER A 129 15.29 -66.67 33.19
CA SER A 129 16.45 -67.58 33.21
C SER A 129 17.03 -67.77 34.61
N VAL A 130 17.14 -66.68 35.40
CA VAL A 130 17.63 -66.72 36.79
C VAL A 130 16.64 -67.48 37.68
N ALA A 131 15.34 -67.29 37.48
CA ALA A 131 14.29 -68.01 38.22
C ALA A 131 14.36 -69.53 37.98
N ARG A 132 14.55 -69.96 36.72
CA ARG A 132 14.72 -71.39 36.38
C ARG A 132 16.01 -71.98 36.93
N ALA A 133 17.12 -71.25 36.87
CA ALA A 133 18.40 -71.71 37.42
C ALA A 133 18.33 -71.92 38.94
N ARG A 134 17.63 -71.02 39.65
CA ARG A 134 17.43 -71.14 41.09
C ARG A 134 16.57 -72.34 41.48
N ALA A 135 15.53 -72.63 40.69
CA ALA A 135 14.67 -73.80 40.90
C ALA A 135 15.38 -75.15 40.68
N LEU A 136 16.47 -75.18 39.90
CA LEU A 136 17.31 -76.38 39.72
C LEU A 136 18.32 -76.58 40.85
N LEU A 137 18.72 -75.51 41.55
CA LEU A 137 19.65 -75.58 42.68
C LEU A 137 18.96 -75.96 44.00
N ASP A 138 17.66 -75.69 44.13
CA ASP A 138 16.85 -76.04 45.31
C ASP A 138 16.35 -77.51 45.32
N ARG A 139 16.90 -78.38 44.47
CA ARG A 139 16.55 -79.81 44.36
C ARG A 139 17.77 -80.71 44.56
#